data_AF-A0A7X9B1U7-F1
#
_entry.id   AF-A0A7X9B1U7-F1
#
_cell.length_a   1.000
_cell.length_b   1.000
_cell.length_c   1.000
_cell.angle_alpha   90.00
_cell.angle_beta   90.00
_cell.angle_gamma   90.00
#
_symmetry.space_group_name_H-M   'P 1'
#
loop_
_entity.id
_entity.type
_entity.pdbx_description
1 polymer ?
#
loop_
_entity_poly.entity_id
_entity_poly.type
_entity_poly.pdbx_seq_one_letter_code
_entity_poly.pdbx_strand_id
1 'polypeptide(L)'
;MSKSPNGNDQYRLQCAALAWLCRDQMPVGVAVNVPIRKARTRVDVAALWCPQPSTEISKRRNAVRLPPMRSAIFLCHSRREDCWPECSQRQDIAKERTTVQAMVEKQQAAIRAKEPHLREGNVLFAEFANWDYQHSSDEEYHRLCERAAALDRMLYQGSRIERLATAQAANQFYLVVPQRCVMPQELHDGWGLLWMNSKGLLDLVKEAPEHSIGPGDDYLFIHYLLSGGTQLVHELYDLHSSKKKNYALTLMKKRAAGRRRRAPKPSTETTTDNDKDSPP
;
A
#
# COMPACT_ATOMS: atom_id res chain seq x y z
N MET A 1 25.90 -8.27 5.48
CA MET A 1 25.54 -8.98 4.22
C MET A 1 24.03 -9.19 4.21
N SER A 2 23.27 -8.21 3.70
CA SER A 2 21.81 -8.31 3.58
C SER A 2 21.48 -9.23 2.40
N LYS A 3 20.97 -10.43 2.69
CA LYS A 3 20.39 -11.29 1.66
C LYS A 3 19.18 -10.54 1.09
N SER A 4 19.24 -10.18 -0.19
CA SER A 4 18.08 -9.65 -0.92
C SER A 4 16.88 -10.58 -0.69
N PRO A 5 15.66 -10.03 -0.51
CA PRO A 5 14.47 -10.85 -0.35
C PRO A 5 14.39 -11.83 -1.53
N ASN A 6 14.20 -13.12 -1.23
CA ASN A 6 13.99 -14.12 -2.27
C ASN A 6 12.81 -13.64 -3.14
N GLY A 7 13.04 -13.34 -4.42
CA GLY A 7 12.01 -12.79 -5.30
C GLY A 7 10.75 -13.66 -5.39
N ASN A 8 10.86 -14.94 -5.01
CA ASN A 8 9.75 -15.88 -4.90
C ASN A 8 8.79 -15.53 -3.74
N ASP A 9 9.30 -15.10 -2.58
CA ASP A 9 8.47 -14.80 -1.41
C ASP A 9 7.64 -13.52 -1.63
N GLN A 10 8.26 -12.51 -2.24
CA GLN A 10 7.57 -11.27 -2.59
C GLN A 10 6.48 -11.52 -3.66
N TYR A 11 6.76 -12.36 -4.66
CA TYR A 11 5.78 -12.77 -5.66
C TYR A 11 4.59 -13.49 -5.02
N ARG A 12 4.82 -14.40 -4.06
CA ARG A 12 3.76 -15.11 -3.34
C ARG A 12 2.86 -14.16 -2.55
N LEU A 13 3.45 -13.17 -1.86
CA LEU A 13 2.68 -12.15 -1.14
C LEU A 13 1.84 -11.28 -2.08
N GLN A 14 2.40 -10.88 -3.23
CA GLN A 14 1.65 -10.16 -4.26
C GLN A 14 0.48 -10.99 -4.79
N CYS A 15 0.69 -12.26 -5.11
CA CYS A 15 -0.39 -13.16 -5.54
C CYS A 15 -1.47 -13.33 -4.48
N ALA A 16 -1.09 -13.45 -3.20
CA ALA A 16 -2.05 -13.55 -2.10
C ALA A 16 -2.87 -12.26 -1.94
N ALA A 17 -2.25 -11.09 -2.09
CA ALA A 17 -2.95 -9.80 -2.08
C ALA A 17 -3.95 -9.67 -3.23
N LEU A 18 -3.55 -10.07 -4.44
CA LEU A 18 -4.45 -10.11 -5.60
C LEU A 18 -5.62 -11.06 -5.37
N ALA A 19 -5.38 -12.25 -4.83
CA ALA A 19 -6.43 -13.23 -4.55
C ALA A 19 -7.43 -12.71 -3.50
N TRP A 20 -6.94 -12.07 -2.44
CA TRP A 20 -7.78 -11.43 -1.42
C TRP A 20 -8.65 -10.31 -2.02
N LEU A 21 -8.04 -9.44 -2.85
CA LEU A 21 -8.78 -8.39 -3.57
C LEU A 21 -9.88 -8.97 -4.46
N CYS A 22 -9.59 -10.03 -5.22
CA CYS A 22 -10.56 -10.65 -6.13
C CYS A 22 -11.72 -11.34 -5.39
N ARG A 23 -11.44 -11.95 -4.23
CA ARG A 23 -12.42 -12.72 -3.47
C ARG A 23 -13.30 -11.84 -2.59
N ASP A 24 -12.68 -10.91 -1.85
CA ASP A 24 -13.31 -10.25 -0.72
C ASP A 24 -13.73 -8.81 -1.00
N GLN A 25 -13.12 -8.12 -1.99
CA GLN A 25 -13.36 -6.70 -2.23
C GLN A 25 -13.76 -6.33 -3.67
N MET A 26 -13.48 -7.18 -4.65
CA MET A 26 -13.81 -7.02 -6.08
C MET A 26 -13.61 -5.59 -6.64
N PRO A 27 -12.36 -5.06 -6.63
CA PRO A 27 -12.05 -3.77 -7.24
C PRO A 27 -12.28 -3.74 -8.75
N VAL A 28 -12.53 -2.53 -9.27
CA VAL A 28 -12.68 -2.28 -10.72
C VAL A 28 -11.33 -2.37 -11.43
N GLY A 29 -10.26 -1.91 -10.78
CA GLY A 29 -8.91 -1.92 -11.34
C GLY A 29 -7.88 -2.37 -10.32
N VAL A 30 -6.90 -3.16 -10.79
CA VAL A 30 -5.74 -3.59 -9.99
C VAL A 30 -4.50 -3.54 -10.86
N ALA A 31 -3.36 -3.17 -10.27
CA ALA A 31 -2.07 -3.23 -10.93
C ALA A 31 -0.97 -3.61 -9.94
N VAL A 32 0.08 -4.22 -10.47
CA VAL A 32 1.26 -4.63 -9.70
C VAL A 32 2.46 -3.77 -10.02
N ASN A 33 3.35 -3.60 -9.02
CA ASN A 33 4.59 -2.82 -9.13
C ASN A 33 4.36 -1.39 -9.62
N VAL A 34 3.35 -0.71 -9.07
CA VAL A 34 2.87 0.60 -9.50
C VAL A 34 3.81 1.70 -9.01
N PRO A 35 4.30 2.60 -9.89
CA PRO A 35 5.10 3.73 -9.47
C PRO A 35 4.23 4.86 -8.92
N ILE A 36 4.41 5.19 -7.65
CA ILE A 36 3.79 6.36 -7.00
C ILE A 36 4.79 7.51 -7.02
N ARG A 37 4.65 8.40 -8.01
CA ARG A 37 5.62 9.48 -8.26
C ARG A 37 5.66 10.50 -7.12
N LYS A 38 4.51 10.83 -6.53
CA LYS A 38 4.39 11.75 -5.38
C LYS A 38 5.23 11.29 -4.18
N ALA A 39 5.25 9.99 -3.91
CA ALA A 39 6.04 9.36 -2.85
C ALA A 39 7.43 8.89 -3.29
N ARG A 40 7.82 9.14 -4.56
CA ARG A 40 9.07 8.68 -5.20
C ARG A 40 9.37 7.20 -4.95
N THR A 41 8.34 6.36 -4.93
CA THR A 41 8.48 4.94 -4.59
C THR A 41 7.56 4.07 -5.43
N ARG A 42 7.73 2.75 -5.33
CA ARG A 42 6.87 1.77 -6.00
C ARG A 42 6.11 0.98 -4.95
N VAL A 43 4.83 0.77 -5.21
CA VAL A 43 3.96 -0.08 -4.39
C VAL A 43 3.80 -1.44 -5.06
N ASP A 44 3.63 -2.48 -4.25
CA ASP A 44 3.61 -3.86 -4.74
C ASP A 44 2.30 -4.16 -5.47
N VAL A 45 1.18 -3.78 -4.86
CA VAL A 45 -0.16 -3.89 -5.47
C VAL A 45 -0.93 -2.60 -5.20
N ALA A 46 -1.71 -2.14 -6.18
CA ALA A 46 -2.65 -1.04 -6.04
C ALA A 46 -4.02 -1.45 -6.57
N ALA A 47 -5.07 -1.01 -5.90
CA ALA A 47 -6.46 -1.32 -6.23
C ALA A 47 -7.29 -0.03 -6.28
N LEU A 48 -8.28 -0.02 -7.19
CA LEU A 48 -9.18 1.10 -7.42
C LEU A 48 -10.62 0.59 -7.50
N TRP A 49 -11.49 1.25 -6.74
CA TRP A 49 -12.93 1.12 -6.81
C TRP A 49 -13.50 2.42 -7.36
N CYS A 50 -14.22 2.31 -8.47
CA CYS A 50 -14.94 3.43 -9.07
C CYS A 50 -16.43 3.11 -8.97
N PRO A 51 -17.22 3.92 -8.24
CA PRO A 51 -18.67 3.79 -8.28
C PRO A 51 -19.14 4.00 -9.72
N GLN A 52 -20.14 3.25 -10.16
CA GLN A 52 -20.75 3.53 -11.46
C GLN A 52 -21.30 4.97 -11.44
N PRO A 53 -21.09 5.75 -12.52
CA PRO A 53 -21.67 7.08 -12.60
C PRO A 53 -23.20 6.95 -12.53
N SER A 54 -23.81 7.49 -11.48
CA SER A 54 -25.28 7.50 -11.36
C SER A 54 -25.86 8.27 -12.55
N THR A 55 -26.70 7.61 -13.34
CA THR A 55 -27.31 8.16 -14.55
C THR A 55 -28.26 9.34 -14.30
N GLU A 56 -28.55 9.67 -13.04
CA GLU A 56 -29.44 10.78 -12.67
C GLU A 56 -28.74 12.15 -12.59
N ILE A 57 -27.47 12.19 -12.17
CA ILE A 57 -26.74 13.45 -11.93
C ILE A 57 -26.17 14.03 -13.24
N SER A 58 -25.91 13.19 -14.25
CA SER A 58 -25.34 13.61 -15.54
C SER A 58 -26.26 14.46 -16.40
N LYS A 59 -27.54 14.64 -16.02
CA LYS A 59 -28.49 15.51 -16.72
C LYS A 59 -28.51 16.96 -16.22
N ARG A 60 -27.91 17.26 -15.07
CA ARG A 60 -27.92 18.61 -14.49
C ARG A 60 -26.48 19.09 -14.25
N ARG A 61 -25.99 19.88 -15.21
CA ARG A 61 -24.71 20.65 -15.26
C ARG A 61 -23.59 19.96 -16.03
N ASN A 62 -23.00 20.73 -16.94
CA ASN A 62 -21.86 20.42 -17.83
C ASN A 62 -20.52 20.15 -17.10
N ALA A 63 -20.55 19.71 -15.84
CA ALA A 63 -19.37 19.27 -15.11
C ALA A 63 -19.57 17.78 -14.80
N VAL A 64 -18.92 16.91 -15.58
CA VAL A 64 -18.78 15.49 -15.27
C VAL A 64 -17.95 15.38 -13.99
N ARG A 65 -18.58 15.56 -12.83
CA ARG A 65 -17.97 15.16 -11.55
C ARG A 65 -18.03 13.65 -11.52
N LEU A 66 -16.88 13.02 -11.73
CA LEU A 66 -16.73 11.61 -11.44
C LEU A 66 -17.09 11.36 -9.97
N PRO A 67 -17.77 10.24 -9.67
CA PRO A 67 -18.08 9.88 -8.30
C PRO A 67 -16.79 9.71 -7.49
N PRO A 68 -16.82 9.94 -6.16
CA PRO A 68 -15.65 9.77 -5.31
C PRO A 68 -15.10 8.35 -5.48
N MET A 69 -13.83 8.26 -5.85
CA MET A 69 -13.15 6.99 -6.06
C MET A 69 -12.56 6.54 -4.73
N ARG A 70 -12.50 5.22 -4.52
CA ARG A 70 -11.78 4.63 -3.40
C ARG A 70 -10.55 3.92 -3.95
N SER A 71 -9.41 4.17 -3.35
CA SER A 71 -8.12 3.62 -3.75
C SER A 71 -7.43 2.95 -2.56
N ALA A 72 -6.76 1.84 -2.81
CA ALA A 72 -5.95 1.16 -1.81
C ALA A 72 -4.59 0.79 -2.37
N ILE A 73 -3.56 0.86 -1.53
CA ILE A 73 -2.23 0.36 -1.84
C ILE A 73 -1.79 -0.69 -0.85
N PHE A 74 -1.02 -1.66 -1.34
CA PHE A 74 -0.51 -2.78 -0.58
C PHE A 74 1.01 -2.81 -0.72
N LEU A 75 1.70 -2.83 0.42
CA LEU A 75 3.12 -3.12 0.50
C LEU A 75 3.31 -4.56 0.95
N CYS A 76 4.09 -5.33 0.18
CA CYS A 76 4.37 -6.72 0.48
C CYS A 76 5.79 -6.84 1.06
N HIS A 77 5.88 -7.27 2.31
CA HIS A 77 7.15 -7.45 3.00
C HIS A 77 7.30 -8.88 3.53
N SER A 78 8.34 -9.57 3.06
CA SER A 78 8.61 -10.95 3.48
C SER A 78 9.23 -11.03 4.87
N ARG A 79 10.01 -10.01 5.26
CA ARG A 79 10.71 -9.96 6.55
C ARG A 79 10.33 -8.69 7.30
N ARG A 80 10.31 -8.80 8.63
CA ARG A 80 10.07 -7.68 9.54
C ARG A 80 11.08 -6.55 9.34
N GLU A 81 12.33 -6.91 9.06
CA GLU A 81 13.44 -5.99 8.82
C GLU A 81 13.21 -5.10 7.58
N ASP A 82 12.44 -5.57 6.60
CA ASP A 82 12.21 -4.83 5.36
C ASP A 82 11.17 -3.71 5.56
N CYS A 83 10.27 -3.84 6.55
CA CYS A 83 9.20 -2.88 6.82
C CYS A 83 9.74 -1.52 7.30
N TRP A 84 10.88 -1.52 7.99
CA TRP A 84 11.39 -0.35 8.72
C TRP A 84 12.83 -0.02 8.29
N PRO A 85 13.21 1.25 8.09
CA PRO A 85 14.59 1.65 7.80
C PRO A 85 15.54 1.37 8.99
N GLU A 86 16.85 1.21 8.72
CA GLU A 86 17.90 0.81 9.69
C GLU A 86 18.07 1.83 10.81
N CYS A 87 17.26 1.71 11.86
CA CYS A 87 17.41 2.46 13.09
C CYS A 87 18.01 1.54 14.17
N SER A 88 19.17 1.92 14.72
CA SER A 88 20.00 1.04 15.57
C SER A 88 19.34 0.64 16.91
N GLN A 89 18.25 1.33 17.32
CA GLN A 89 17.53 1.12 18.58
C GLN A 89 16.04 0.75 18.36
N ARG A 90 15.69 0.21 17.18
CA ARG A 90 14.31 -0.12 16.75
C ARG A 90 13.44 -0.81 17.81
N GLN A 91 13.97 -1.84 18.45
CA GLN A 91 13.17 -2.66 19.37
C GLN A 91 12.79 -1.89 20.63
N ASP A 92 13.68 -1.04 21.11
CA ASP A 92 13.45 -0.26 22.32
C ASP A 92 12.46 0.87 22.03
N ILE A 93 12.58 1.53 20.88
CA ILE A 93 11.64 2.57 20.43
C ILE A 93 10.24 1.96 20.19
N ALA A 94 10.13 0.77 19.58
CA ALA A 94 8.85 0.11 19.34
C ALA A 94 8.17 -0.34 20.66
N LYS A 95 8.95 -0.84 21.63
CA LYS A 95 8.45 -1.15 22.98
C LYS A 95 7.98 0.11 23.69
N GLU A 96 8.77 1.18 23.65
CA GLU A 96 8.41 2.46 24.24
C GLU A 96 7.11 3.00 23.61
N ARG A 97 6.97 2.94 22.28
CA ARG A 97 5.76 3.36 21.57
C ARG A 97 4.52 2.59 22.02
N THR A 98 4.66 1.28 22.26
CA THR A 98 3.56 0.44 22.75
C THR A 98 3.18 0.83 24.19
N THR A 99 4.16 1.09 25.06
CA THR A 99 3.91 1.56 26.43
C THR A 99 3.22 2.91 26.44
N VAL A 100 3.70 3.88 25.64
CA VAL A 100 3.09 5.21 25.52
C VAL A 100 1.66 5.10 24.97
N GLN A 101 1.39 4.19 24.02
CA GLN A 101 0.03 3.95 23.53
C GLN A 101 -0.92 3.55 24.65
N ALA A 102 -0.50 2.60 25.49
CA ALA A 102 -1.31 2.13 26.61
C ALA A 102 -1.56 3.25 27.63
N MET A 103 -0.60 4.17 27.82
CA MET A 103 -0.79 5.35 28.67
C MET A 103 -1.79 6.34 28.06
N VAL A 104 -1.72 6.59 26.75
CA VAL A 104 -2.70 7.43 26.03
C VAL A 104 -4.12 6.86 26.18
N GLU A 105 -4.31 5.56 25.97
CA GLU A 105 -5.61 4.91 26.11
C GLU A 105 -6.17 5.01 27.54
N LYS A 106 -5.29 4.84 28.54
CA LYS A 106 -5.65 5.03 29.96
C LYS A 106 -6.06 6.48 30.25
N GLN A 107 -5.35 7.46 29.69
CA GLN A 107 -5.69 8.87 29.88
C GLN A 107 -6.98 9.25 29.16
N GLN A 108 -7.23 8.72 27.95
CA GLN A 108 -8.50 8.88 27.27
C GLN A 108 -9.67 8.34 28.11
N ALA A 109 -9.51 7.19 28.76
CA ALA A 109 -10.51 6.66 29.68
C ALA A 109 -10.75 7.59 30.89
N ALA A 110 -9.70 8.24 31.42
CA ALA A 110 -9.82 9.21 32.49
C ALA A 110 -10.51 10.51 32.03
N ILE A 111 -10.18 11.01 30.83
CA ILE A 111 -10.81 12.20 30.21
C ILE A 111 -12.30 11.95 29.99
N ARG A 112 -12.70 10.77 29.51
CA ARG A 112 -14.12 10.41 29.35
C ARG A 112 -14.93 10.53 30.66
N ALA A 113 -14.30 10.30 31.81
CA ALA A 113 -14.92 10.44 33.12
C ALA A 113 -14.93 11.88 33.64
N LYS A 114 -13.86 12.65 33.38
CA LYS A 114 -13.68 14.02 33.90
C LYS A 114 -14.31 15.11 33.03
N GLU A 115 -14.30 14.93 31.71
CA GLU A 115 -14.67 15.94 30.71
C GLU A 115 -15.76 15.41 29.77
N PRO A 116 -16.98 15.08 30.27
CA PRO A 116 -18.05 14.51 29.45
C PRO A 116 -18.59 15.48 28.37
N HIS A 117 -18.27 16.77 28.47
CA HIS A 117 -18.65 17.80 27.51
C HIS A 117 -17.93 17.68 26.16
N LEU A 118 -16.81 16.93 26.11
CA LEU A 118 -16.07 16.65 24.86
C LEU A 118 -16.72 15.56 24.00
N ARG A 119 -17.83 14.99 24.45
CA ARG A 119 -18.55 13.95 23.73
C ARG A 119 -19.30 14.54 22.54
N GLU A 120 -18.92 14.11 21.34
CA GLU A 120 -19.60 14.50 20.10
C GLU A 120 -20.79 13.57 19.83
N GLY A 121 -21.98 14.18 19.83
CA GLY A 121 -23.24 13.53 19.44
C GLY A 121 -24.00 12.84 20.58
N ASN A 122 -25.33 12.78 20.43
CA ASN A 122 -26.24 12.09 21.35
C ASN A 122 -26.34 10.60 21.03
N VAL A 123 -25.22 9.88 21.13
CA VAL A 123 -25.23 8.42 20.97
C VAL A 123 -25.76 7.79 22.26
N LEU A 124 -26.67 6.81 22.15
CA LEU A 124 -27.28 6.19 23.33
C LEU A 124 -26.26 5.43 24.20
N PHE A 125 -25.18 4.93 23.57
CA PHE A 125 -24.12 4.16 24.20
C PHE A 125 -22.81 4.96 24.21
N ALA A 126 -22.10 4.96 25.35
CA ALA A 126 -20.86 5.71 25.53
C ALA A 126 -19.68 5.13 24.73
N GLU A 127 -19.72 3.83 24.42
CA GLU A 127 -18.69 3.09 23.68
C GLU A 127 -18.63 3.40 22.18
N PHE A 128 -19.74 3.90 21.60
CA PHE A 128 -19.82 4.33 20.20
C PHE A 128 -19.86 5.85 20.04
N ALA A 129 -19.68 6.59 21.13
CA ALA A 129 -19.65 8.03 21.08
C ALA A 129 -18.30 8.49 20.51
N ASN A 130 -18.34 9.45 19.60
CA ASN A 130 -17.15 10.17 19.19
C ASN A 130 -16.78 11.15 20.30
N TRP A 131 -15.48 11.35 20.52
CA TRP A 131 -14.95 12.23 21.55
C TRP A 131 -13.93 13.15 20.91
N ASP A 132 -14.08 14.45 21.14
CA ASP A 132 -13.13 15.44 20.68
C ASP A 132 -12.01 15.61 21.71
N TYR A 133 -11.02 14.73 21.66
CA TYR A 133 -9.84 14.81 22.53
C TYR A 133 -8.93 16.00 22.22
N GLN A 134 -9.09 16.68 21.08
CA GLN A 134 -8.24 17.83 20.72
C GLN A 134 -8.51 19.03 21.62
N HIS A 135 -9.76 19.17 22.08
CA HIS A 135 -10.18 20.25 22.99
C HIS A 135 -10.04 19.91 24.48
N SER A 136 -9.43 18.76 24.82
CA SER A 136 -9.21 18.42 26.22
C SER A 136 -8.19 19.35 26.88
N SER A 137 -8.45 19.69 28.15
CA SER A 137 -7.56 20.52 28.97
C SER A 137 -6.42 19.74 29.61
N ASP A 138 -6.35 18.42 29.38
CA ASP A 138 -5.36 17.53 29.96
C ASP A 138 -3.99 17.67 29.27
N GLU A 139 -3.08 18.42 29.89
CA GLU A 139 -1.71 18.59 29.37
C GLU A 139 -0.91 17.28 29.30
N GLU A 140 -1.17 16.34 30.21
CA GLU A 140 -0.46 15.06 30.24
C GLU A 140 -0.84 14.22 29.00
N TYR A 141 -2.12 14.23 28.63
CA TYR A 141 -2.60 13.62 27.40
C TYR A 141 -1.90 14.18 26.15
N HIS A 142 -1.83 15.51 26.02
CA HIS A 142 -1.17 16.14 24.87
C HIS A 142 0.32 15.82 24.81
N ARG A 143 1.03 15.84 25.96
CA ARG A 143 2.44 15.43 26.04
C ARG A 143 2.66 13.97 25.64
N LEU A 144 1.78 13.06 26.04
CA LEU A 144 1.84 11.65 25.65
C LEU A 144 1.59 11.48 24.14
N CYS A 145 0.66 12.23 23.57
CA CYS A 145 0.41 12.23 22.13
C CYS A 145 1.62 12.76 21.34
N GLU A 146 2.23 13.85 21.78
CA GLU A 146 3.46 14.38 21.17
C GLU A 146 4.62 13.38 21.28
N ARG A 147 4.76 12.72 22.42
CA ARG A 147 5.79 11.67 22.61
C ARG A 147 5.55 10.48 21.68
N ALA A 148 4.31 10.02 21.56
CA ALA A 148 3.94 8.96 20.62
C ALA A 148 4.29 9.36 19.18
N ALA A 149 3.90 10.56 18.76
CA ALA A 149 4.21 11.08 17.43
C ALA A 149 5.72 11.23 17.18
N ALA A 150 6.50 11.61 18.20
CA ALA A 150 7.96 11.68 18.10
C ALA A 150 8.59 10.29 17.94
N LEU A 151 8.14 9.30 18.71
CA LEU A 151 8.59 7.91 18.60
C LEU A 151 8.22 7.32 17.24
N ASP A 152 7.02 7.61 16.74
CA ASP A 152 6.61 7.21 15.39
C ASP A 152 7.54 7.85 14.35
N ARG A 153 7.77 9.17 14.39
CA ARG A 153 8.75 9.80 13.48
C ARG A 153 10.10 9.09 13.54
N MET A 154 10.64 8.79 14.72
CA MET A 154 11.92 8.08 14.84
C MET A 154 11.92 6.66 14.27
N LEU A 155 10.80 5.94 14.30
CA LEU A 155 10.66 4.59 13.75
C LEU A 155 10.51 4.60 12.23
N TYR A 156 9.75 5.57 11.71
CA TYR A 156 9.26 5.55 10.34
C TYR A 156 9.97 6.55 9.42
N GLN A 157 10.82 7.44 9.95
CA GLN A 157 11.48 8.49 9.18
C GLN A 157 12.18 7.92 7.94
N GLY A 158 11.78 8.40 6.76
CA GLY A 158 12.34 7.99 5.48
C GLY A 158 11.94 6.59 5.02
N SER A 159 11.03 5.91 5.73
CA SER A 159 10.48 4.60 5.33
C SER A 159 9.57 4.72 4.10
N ARG A 160 9.31 3.61 3.40
CA ARG A 160 8.30 3.60 2.32
C ARG A 160 6.90 3.89 2.88
N ILE A 161 6.62 3.38 4.07
CA ILE A 161 5.33 3.50 4.76
C ILE A 161 5.04 4.97 5.07
N GLU A 162 5.98 5.68 5.70
CA GLU A 162 5.84 7.12 5.98
C GLU A 162 5.74 7.93 4.69
N ARG A 163 6.61 7.70 3.70
CA ARG A 163 6.57 8.46 2.44
C ARG A 163 5.23 8.34 1.71
N LEU A 164 4.59 7.17 1.75
CA LEU A 164 3.28 6.94 1.13
C LEU A 164 2.14 7.58 1.92
N ALA A 165 2.19 7.49 3.25
CA ALA A 165 1.23 8.14 4.13
C ALA A 165 1.29 9.67 4.02
N THR A 166 2.49 10.25 4.13
CA THR A 166 2.71 11.71 4.00
C THR A 166 2.36 12.23 2.61
N ALA A 167 2.58 11.43 1.55
CA ALA A 167 2.17 11.80 0.20
C ALA A 167 0.65 11.71 -0.02
N GLN A 168 -0.11 11.14 0.92
CA GLN A 168 -1.55 10.82 0.76
C GLN A 168 -1.79 10.11 -0.56
N ALA A 169 -1.02 9.04 -0.81
CA ALA A 169 -1.00 8.40 -2.13
C ALA A 169 -2.26 7.59 -2.47
N ALA A 170 -3.09 7.25 -1.47
CA ALA A 170 -4.32 6.48 -1.60
C ALA A 170 -5.24 6.72 -0.39
N ASN A 171 -6.48 6.23 -0.46
CA ASN A 171 -7.42 6.33 0.67
C ASN A 171 -7.07 5.32 1.75
N GLN A 172 -6.64 4.12 1.35
CA GLN A 172 -6.34 3.03 2.26
C GLN A 172 -4.93 2.48 2.02
N PHE A 173 -4.26 2.17 3.12
CA PHE A 173 -2.89 1.66 3.11
C PHE A 173 -2.86 0.32 3.82
N TYR A 174 -2.34 -0.71 3.16
CA TYR A 174 -2.24 -2.06 3.71
C TYR A 174 -0.80 -2.57 3.69
N LEU A 175 -0.39 -3.17 4.80
CA LEU A 175 0.83 -3.94 4.91
C LEU A 175 0.51 -5.43 4.84
N VAL A 176 1.10 -6.13 3.89
CA VAL A 176 0.94 -7.57 3.67
C VAL A 176 2.23 -8.26 4.10
N VAL A 177 2.15 -9.08 5.14
CA VAL A 177 3.30 -9.78 5.72
C VAL A 177 2.95 -11.23 6.03
N PRO A 178 3.94 -12.13 6.12
CA PRO A 178 3.72 -13.45 6.69
C PRO A 178 3.14 -13.38 8.10
N GLN A 179 2.36 -14.40 8.47
CA GLN A 179 1.71 -14.48 9.78
C GLN A 179 2.69 -14.20 10.94
N ARG A 180 2.28 -13.32 11.86
CA ARG A 180 3.02 -12.90 13.07
C ARG A 180 4.38 -12.24 12.81
N CYS A 181 4.67 -11.82 11.58
CA CYS A 181 5.92 -11.10 11.26
C CYS A 181 5.92 -9.67 11.82
N VAL A 182 4.76 -9.00 11.77
CA VAL A 182 4.52 -7.67 12.34
C VAL A 182 3.26 -7.74 13.17
N MET A 183 3.30 -7.18 14.38
CA MET A 183 2.13 -7.08 15.26
C MET A 183 1.35 -5.80 14.94
N PRO A 184 0.01 -5.80 15.07
CA PRO A 184 -0.81 -4.63 14.74
C PRO A 184 -0.50 -3.38 15.59
N GLN A 185 0.09 -3.55 16.77
CA GLN A 185 0.57 -2.48 17.65
C GLN A 185 1.87 -1.82 17.16
N GLU A 186 2.66 -2.53 16.36
CA GLU A 186 3.92 -2.02 15.79
C GLU A 186 3.71 -1.30 14.46
N LEU A 187 2.48 -1.25 13.96
CA LEU A 187 2.15 -0.70 12.66
C LEU A 187 1.73 0.77 12.79
N HIS A 188 2.29 1.64 11.95
CA HIS A 188 1.98 3.06 11.88
C HIS A 188 0.46 3.31 11.87
N ASP A 189 0.02 4.34 12.58
CA ASP A 189 -1.38 4.75 12.60
C ASP A 189 -1.84 5.15 11.19
N GLY A 190 -3.02 4.69 10.77
CA GLY A 190 -3.47 4.86 9.38
C GLY A 190 -3.19 3.68 8.44
N TRP A 191 -2.48 2.65 8.89
CA TRP A 191 -2.25 1.44 8.09
C TRP A 191 -3.07 0.24 8.59
N GLY A 192 -3.62 -0.51 7.63
CA GLY A 192 -4.18 -1.84 7.85
C GLY A 192 -3.12 -2.94 7.72
N LEU A 193 -3.41 -4.09 8.32
CA LEU A 193 -2.51 -5.24 8.38
C LEU A 193 -3.20 -6.50 7.86
N LEU A 194 -2.54 -7.17 6.92
CA LEU A 194 -2.95 -8.44 6.35
C LEU A 194 -1.87 -9.49 6.63
N TRP A 195 -2.25 -10.61 7.24
CA TRP A 195 -1.37 -11.73 7.47
C TRP A 195 -1.57 -12.82 6.43
N MET A 196 -0.49 -13.26 5.81
CA MET A 196 -0.50 -14.46 4.98
C MET A 196 -0.37 -15.71 5.86
N ASN A 197 -1.40 -16.55 5.86
CA ASN A 197 -1.39 -17.82 6.56
C ASN A 197 -0.58 -18.89 5.82
N SER A 198 -0.36 -20.03 6.47
CA SER A 198 0.40 -21.16 5.90
C SER A 198 -0.23 -21.76 4.64
N LYS A 199 -1.52 -21.51 4.39
CA LYS A 199 -2.25 -21.93 3.18
C LYS A 199 -2.10 -20.92 2.02
N GLY A 200 -1.42 -19.79 2.24
CA GLY A 200 -1.22 -18.75 1.23
C GLY A 200 -2.41 -17.82 1.03
N LEU A 201 -3.36 -17.80 1.97
CA LEU A 201 -4.48 -16.86 1.98
C LEU A 201 -4.18 -15.70 2.94
N LEU A 202 -4.76 -14.53 2.66
CA LEU A 202 -4.66 -13.37 3.54
C LEU A 202 -5.84 -13.29 4.50
N ASP A 203 -5.53 -13.02 5.76
CA ASP A 203 -6.46 -12.75 6.83
C ASP A 203 -6.30 -11.29 7.29
N LEU A 204 -7.41 -10.55 7.39
CA LEU A 204 -7.42 -9.16 7.84
C LEU A 204 -7.27 -9.09 9.37
N VAL A 205 -6.20 -8.45 9.84
CA VAL A 205 -5.85 -8.35 11.27
C VAL A 205 -6.18 -6.97 11.82
N LYS A 206 -5.91 -5.93 11.02
CA LYS A 206 -6.21 -4.53 11.34
C LYS A 206 -6.80 -3.89 10.09
N GLU A 207 -7.99 -3.31 10.22
CA GLU A 207 -8.63 -2.60 9.13
C GLU A 207 -7.89 -1.27 8.86
N ALA A 208 -7.75 -0.90 7.58
CA ALA A 208 -7.14 0.37 7.23
C ALA A 208 -8.19 1.48 7.32
N PRO A 209 -7.98 2.53 8.14
CA PRO A 209 -8.89 3.66 8.15
C PRO A 209 -8.85 4.37 6.78
N GLU A 210 -9.98 4.92 6.38
CA GLU A 210 -10.08 5.67 5.13
C GLU A 210 -9.56 7.10 5.33
N HIS A 211 -8.59 7.47 4.50
CA HIS A 211 -8.05 8.82 4.45
C HIS A 211 -8.68 9.59 3.30
N SER A 212 -9.00 10.86 3.58
CA SER A 212 -9.37 11.79 2.53
C SER A 212 -8.15 12.12 1.69
N ILE A 213 -8.28 12.03 0.37
CA ILE A 213 -7.25 12.44 -0.58
C ILE A 213 -7.63 13.81 -1.13
N GLY A 214 -6.64 14.65 -1.42
CA GLY A 214 -6.83 15.97 -1.98
C GLY A 214 -7.62 15.95 -3.31
N PRO A 215 -8.36 17.03 -3.63
CA PRO A 215 -9.11 17.13 -4.87
C PRO A 215 -8.15 17.02 -6.07
N GLY A 216 -8.38 16.03 -6.94
CA GLY A 216 -7.55 15.81 -8.13
C GLY A 216 -6.55 14.66 -8.01
N ASP A 217 -6.20 14.23 -6.80
CA ASP A 217 -5.25 13.13 -6.58
C ASP A 217 -5.84 11.76 -6.97
N ASP A 218 -7.16 11.60 -6.97
CA ASP A 218 -7.83 10.39 -7.47
C ASP A 218 -7.47 10.09 -8.94
N TYR A 219 -7.38 11.14 -9.76
CA TYR A 219 -6.98 11.02 -11.17
C TYR A 219 -5.52 10.64 -11.31
N LEU A 220 -4.67 11.21 -10.47
CA LEU A 220 -3.27 10.88 -10.41
C LEU A 220 -3.06 9.40 -10.05
N PHE A 221 -3.91 8.87 -9.17
CA PHE A 221 -3.91 7.44 -8.85
C PHE A 221 -4.29 6.55 -10.04
N ILE A 222 -5.27 6.95 -10.86
CA ILE A 222 -5.58 6.23 -12.12
C ILE A 222 -4.35 6.21 -13.03
N HIS A 223 -3.68 7.35 -13.21
CA HIS A 223 -2.46 7.40 -14.02
C HIS A 223 -1.37 6.49 -13.48
N TYR A 224 -1.20 6.42 -12.16
CA TYR A 224 -0.29 5.48 -11.52
C TYR A 224 -0.69 4.04 -11.83
N LEU A 225 -1.95 3.67 -11.65
CA LEU A 225 -2.47 2.34 -11.91
C LEU A 225 -2.23 1.92 -13.37
N LEU A 226 -2.52 2.80 -14.34
CA LEU A 226 -2.31 2.58 -15.77
C LEU A 226 -0.82 2.49 -16.15
N SER A 227 0.05 3.23 -15.45
CA SER A 227 1.49 3.17 -15.65
C SER A 227 2.14 1.92 -15.03
N GLY A 228 1.46 1.30 -14.07
CA GLY A 228 1.79 -0.03 -13.57
C GLY A 228 1.51 -1.11 -14.60
N GLY A 229 2.07 -2.29 -14.40
CA GLY A 229 1.68 -3.45 -15.21
C GLY A 229 0.23 -3.80 -14.88
N THR A 230 -0.72 -3.30 -15.66
CA THR A 230 -2.13 -3.64 -15.54
C THR A 230 -2.30 -5.11 -15.93
N GLN A 231 -2.30 -6.00 -14.93
CA GLN A 231 -2.96 -7.28 -15.06
C GLN A 231 -4.43 -7.01 -14.80
N LEU A 232 -5.18 -6.76 -15.88
CA LEU A 232 -6.63 -6.69 -15.81
C LEU A 232 -7.12 -7.96 -15.10
N VAL A 233 -7.77 -7.78 -13.95
CA VAL A 233 -8.25 -8.81 -13.04
C VAL A 233 -9.08 -9.90 -13.74
N HIS A 234 -9.66 -9.59 -14.91
CA HIS A 234 -10.28 -10.56 -15.80
C HIS A 234 -9.38 -11.77 -16.13
N GLU A 235 -8.07 -11.59 -16.33
CA GLU A 235 -7.13 -12.70 -16.58
C GLU A 235 -6.91 -13.59 -15.34
N LEU A 236 -7.01 -13.03 -14.13
CA LEU A 236 -6.84 -13.77 -12.86
C LEU A 236 -8.14 -14.47 -12.42
N TYR A 237 -9.29 -13.86 -12.73
CA TYR A 237 -10.60 -14.49 -12.56
C TYR A 237 -10.75 -15.72 -13.46
N ASP A 238 -10.24 -15.67 -14.70
CA ASP A 238 -10.18 -16.83 -15.60
C ASP A 238 -9.27 -17.96 -15.10
N LEU A 239 -8.19 -17.62 -14.38
CA LEU A 239 -7.28 -18.57 -13.73
C LEU A 239 -7.91 -19.31 -12.55
N HIS A 240 -8.78 -18.65 -11.79
CA HIS A 240 -9.51 -19.27 -10.66
C HIS A 240 -10.80 -19.98 -11.10
N SER A 241 -11.41 -19.57 -12.22
CA SER A 241 -12.73 -20.05 -12.65
C SER A 241 -12.69 -21.21 -13.65
N SER A 242 -11.64 -21.39 -14.45
CA SER A 242 -11.76 -22.26 -15.63
C SER A 242 -10.96 -23.57 -15.60
N LYS A 243 -11.74 -24.66 -15.63
CA LYS A 243 -11.45 -25.99 -16.19
C LYS A 243 -10.95 -25.98 -17.66
N LYS A 244 -10.15 -25.01 -18.12
CA LYS A 244 -9.60 -24.98 -19.50
C LYS A 244 -8.11 -24.62 -19.51
N LYS A 245 -7.27 -25.63 -19.30
CA LYS A 245 -5.80 -25.57 -19.14
C LYS A 245 -4.97 -25.09 -20.36
N ASN A 246 -5.55 -24.77 -21.52
CA ASN A 246 -4.76 -24.66 -22.77
C ASN A 246 -4.57 -23.26 -23.38
N TYR A 247 -5.21 -22.20 -22.88
CA TYR A 247 -5.08 -20.86 -23.49
C TYR A 247 -4.09 -19.92 -22.77
N ALA A 248 -3.98 -19.98 -21.44
CA ALA A 248 -3.13 -19.06 -20.67
C ALA A 248 -1.62 -19.29 -20.88
N LEU A 249 -1.18 -20.55 -21.06
CA LEU A 249 0.22 -20.89 -21.30
C LEU A 249 0.75 -20.33 -22.64
N THR A 250 -0.15 -20.16 -23.61
CA THR A 250 0.18 -19.75 -24.99
C THR A 250 0.41 -18.24 -25.09
N LEU A 251 -0.31 -17.43 -24.30
CA LEU A 251 -0.09 -15.98 -24.23
C LEU A 251 1.16 -15.59 -23.43
N MET A 252 1.47 -16.31 -22.35
CA MET A 252 2.68 -16.04 -21.55
C MET A 252 3.97 -16.38 -22.31
N LYS A 253 4.00 -17.47 -23.10
CA LYS A 253 5.14 -17.79 -23.97
C LYS A 253 5.36 -16.74 -25.08
N LYS A 254 4.30 -16.15 -25.63
CA LYS A 254 4.40 -15.08 -26.65
C LYS A 254 4.99 -13.77 -26.07
N ARG A 255 4.64 -13.39 -24.84
CA ARG A 255 5.22 -12.19 -24.18
C ARG A 255 6.67 -12.39 -23.72
N ALA A 256 7.04 -13.58 -23.26
CA ALA A 256 8.43 -13.93 -22.94
C ALA A 256 9.31 -14.00 -24.21
N ALA A 257 8.79 -14.52 -25.33
CA ALA A 257 9.49 -14.54 -26.61
C ALA A 257 9.65 -13.14 -27.24
N GLY A 258 8.69 -12.24 -27.03
CA GLY A 258 8.77 -10.85 -27.49
C GLY A 258 9.87 -10.03 -26.81
N ARG A 259 10.19 -10.32 -25.54
CA ARG A 259 11.29 -9.63 -24.81
C ARG A 259 12.69 -10.09 -25.23
N ARG A 260 12.86 -11.31 -25.75
CA ARG A 260 14.17 -11.81 -26.25
C ARG A 260 14.56 -11.26 -27.63
N ARG A 261 13.64 -10.65 -28.38
CA ARG A 261 13.91 -10.10 -29.73
C ARG A 261 14.42 -8.65 -29.74
N ARG A 262 14.56 -8.00 -28.59
CA ARG A 262 15.20 -6.67 -28.45
C ARG A 262 16.52 -6.80 -27.68
N ALA A 263 17.43 -7.62 -28.19
CA ALA A 263 18.85 -7.41 -27.95
C ALA A 263 19.36 -6.48 -29.07
N PRO A 264 20.15 -5.44 -28.78
CA PRO A 264 20.73 -4.59 -29.81
C PRO A 264 21.68 -5.43 -30.67
N LYS A 265 21.59 -5.30 -32.00
CA LYS A 265 22.58 -5.87 -32.92
C LYS A 265 23.97 -5.33 -32.57
N PRO A 266 25.02 -6.15 -32.52
CA PRO A 266 26.38 -5.63 -32.48
C PRO A 266 26.63 -4.86 -33.78
N SER A 267 27.04 -3.60 -33.64
CA SER A 267 27.50 -2.74 -34.72
C SER A 267 28.69 -3.40 -35.41
N THR A 268 28.52 -3.65 -36.71
CA THR A 268 29.56 -4.10 -37.64
C THR A 268 30.71 -3.09 -37.65
N GLU A 269 31.90 -3.59 -37.37
CA GLU A 269 33.18 -2.95 -37.62
C GLU A 269 33.27 -2.52 -39.08
N THR A 270 33.49 -1.22 -39.30
CA THR A 270 33.97 -0.70 -40.58
C THR A 270 35.49 -0.71 -40.54
N THR A 271 36.07 -1.75 -41.14
CA THR A 271 37.45 -1.80 -41.61
C THR A 271 37.64 -0.72 -42.68
N THR A 272 38.43 0.31 -42.40
CA THR A 272 39.07 1.13 -43.43
C THR A 272 40.49 0.61 -43.65
N ASP A 273 40.65 0.09 -44.85
CA ASP A 273 41.84 -0.32 -45.58
C ASP A 273 42.87 0.83 -45.64
N ASN A 274 44.10 0.58 -45.22
CA ASN A 274 45.29 1.37 -45.55
C ASN A 274 46.49 0.43 -45.37
N ASP A 275 46.97 -0.15 -46.46
CA ASP A 275 48.39 -0.14 -46.86
C ASP A 275 48.59 -1.10 -48.04
N LYS A 276 48.78 -0.52 -49.22
CA LYS A 276 49.56 -1.13 -50.30
C LYS A 276 50.90 -0.40 -50.31
N ASP A 277 51.97 -1.11 -50.00
CA ASP A 277 53.08 -1.31 -50.94
C ASP A 277 54.07 -2.37 -50.40
N SER A 278 54.47 -3.28 -51.29
CA SER A 278 55.49 -4.31 -51.12
C SER A 278 55.98 -4.68 -52.54
N PRO A 279 57.07 -5.44 -52.71
CA PRO A 279 58.50 -5.13 -52.55
C PRO A 279 59.19 -5.29 -53.94
N PRO A 280 60.48 -5.65 -54.17
CA PRO A 280 61.39 -6.56 -53.44
C PRO A 280 62.55 -5.88 -52.70
#